data_AF-A0A6P2I4P7-F1
#
_entry.id   AF-A0A6P2I4P7-F1
#
_cell.length_a   1.000
_cell.length_b   1.000
_cell.length_c   1.000
_cell.angle_alpha   90.00
_cell.angle_beta   90.00
_cell.angle_gamma   90.00
#
_symmetry.space_group_name_H-M   'P 1'
#
loop_
_entity.id
_entity.type
_entity.pdbx_description
1 polymer ?
#
loop_
_entity_poly.entity_id
_entity_poly.type
_entity_poly.pdbx_seq_one_letter_code
_entity_poly.pdbx_strand_id
1 'polypeptide(L)' 'MVALVRDDRLCIKPTPEGRAYLGACGEAPPYPRAKPHLVIAGKRWDDREWLPTLVRITAAQLPLPVRRGR' A
#
# COMPACT_ATOMS: atom_id res chain seq x y z
N MET A 1 4.29 -4.25 8.07
CA MET A 1 4.55 -3.23 7.03
C MET A 1 3.32 -3.15 6.14
N VAL A 2 2.84 -1.93 5.89
CA VAL A 2 1.58 -1.64 5.17
C VAL A 2 1.86 -1.20 3.73
N ALA A 3 2.84 -0.30 3.57
CA ALA A 3 3.22 0.32 2.31
C ALA A 3 4.75 0.41 2.16
N LEU A 4 5.20 0.64 0.94
CA LEU A 4 6.59 0.91 0.54
C LEU A 4 6.59 2.01 -0.51
N VAL A 5 7.57 2.91 -0.46
CA VAL A 5 7.82 3.88 -1.55
C VAL A 5 9.12 3.50 -2.27
N ARG A 6 9.07 3.45 -3.61
CA ARG A 6 10.22 3.17 -4.47
C ARG A 6 10.03 3.80 -5.84
N ASP A 7 11.05 4.45 -6.40
CA ASP A 7 11.01 5.01 -7.77
C ASP A 7 9.77 5.89 -8.04
N ASP A 8 9.45 6.81 -7.12
CA ASP A 8 8.24 7.68 -7.15
C ASP A 8 6.90 6.93 -7.23
N ARG A 9 6.89 5.68 -6.77
CA ARG A 9 5.73 4.81 -6.72
C ARG A 9 5.48 4.32 -5.31
N LEU A 10 4.22 4.38 -4.91
CA LEU A 10 3.75 3.88 -3.63
C LEU A 10 3.16 2.49 -3.87
N CYS A 11 3.80 1.49 -3.28
CA CYS A 11 3.46 0.09 -3.36
C CYS A 11 2.72 -0.32 -2.08
N ILE A 12 1.41 -0.49 -2.17
CA ILE A 12 0.53 -0.91 -1.08
C ILE A 12 0.32 -2.41 -1.14
N LYS A 13 0.25 -3.07 0.03
CA LYS A 13 -0.09 -4.50 0.05
C LYS A 13 -1.45 -4.77 -0.61
N PRO A 14 -1.58 -5.84 -1.41
CA PRO A 14 -2.82 -6.18 -2.09
C PRO A 14 -3.84 -6.74 -1.09
N THR A 15 -4.47 -5.87 -0.32
CA THR A 15 -5.58 -6.21 0.58
C THR A 15 -6.91 -6.04 -0.17
N PRO A 16 -7.94 -6.83 0.13
CA PRO A 16 -9.24 -6.71 -0.55
C PRO A 16 -9.84 -5.31 -0.43
N GLU A 17 -9.82 -4.72 0.77
CA GLU A 17 -10.34 -3.37 1.03
C GLU A 17 -9.49 -2.29 0.38
N GLY A 18 -8.16 -2.40 0.48
CA GLY A 18 -7.26 -1.47 -0.21
C GLY A 18 -7.50 -1.48 -1.71
N ARG A 19 -7.67 -2.66 -2.32
CA ARG A 19 -7.99 -2.81 -3.74
C ARG A 19 -9.34 -2.22 -4.10
N ALA A 20 -10.37 -2.44 -3.28
CA ALA A 20 -11.70 -1.87 -3.50
C ALA A 20 -11.68 -0.33 -3.43
N TYR A 21 -10.94 0.24 -2.50
CA TYR A 21 -10.81 1.69 -2.33
C TYR A 21 -9.97 2.36 -3.44
N LEU A 22 -8.93 1.67 -3.91
CA LEU A 22 -8.09 2.12 -5.03
C LEU A 22 -8.80 2.00 -6.38
N GLY A 23 -9.74 1.07 -6.50
CA GLY A 23 -10.42 0.74 -7.75
C GLY A 23 -9.47 0.12 -8.78
N ALA A 24 -9.58 0.58 -10.03
CA ALA A 24 -8.68 0.16 -11.10
C ALA A 24 -7.28 0.77 -10.90
N CYS A 25 -6.41 0.04 -10.21
CA CYS A 25 -5.03 0.43 -9.96
C CYS A 25 -4.06 -0.61 -10.54
N GLY A 26 -2.89 -0.17 -10.97
CA GLY A 26 -1.87 -1.06 -11.52
C GLY A 26 -1.31 -1.97 -10.45
N GLU A 27 -0.99 -3.21 -10.81
CA GLU A 27 -0.26 -4.13 -9.94
C GLU A 27 1.14 -4.34 -10.51
N ALA A 28 2.16 -4.10 -9.69
CA ALA A 28 3.53 -4.42 -10.06
C ALA A 28 4.32 -4.88 -8.83
N PRO A 29 5.30 -5.79 -9.03
CA PRO A 29 6.19 -6.18 -7.95
C PRO A 29 7.10 -5.00 -7.57
N PRO A 30 7.28 -4.69 -6.28
CA PRO A 30 8.16 -3.61 -5.86
C PRO A 30 9.64 -3.85 -6.18
N TYR A 31 10.04 -5.11 -6.35
CA TYR A 31 11.40 -5.53 -6.74
C TYR A 31 11.33 -6.87 -7.50
N PRO A 32 12.38 -7.24 -8.26
CA PRO A 32 12.42 -8.53 -8.96
C PRO A 32 12.17 -9.69 -7.98
N ARG A 33 11.24 -10.59 -8.32
CA ARG A 33 10.78 -11.74 -7.49
C ARG A 33 9.88 -11.38 -6.28
N ALA A 34 9.50 -10.12 -6.11
CA ALA A 34 8.47 -9.77 -5.12
C ALA A 34 7.09 -10.25 -5.56
N LYS A 35 6.19 -10.40 -4.58
CA LYS A 35 4.76 -10.52 -4.87
C LYS A 35 4.24 -9.21 -5.49
N PRO A 36 3.23 -9.25 -6.37
CA PRO A 36 2.61 -8.06 -6.91
C PRO A 36 2.00 -7.22 -5.77
N HIS A 37 2.24 -5.92 -5.81
CA HIS A 37 1.65 -4.92 -4.92
C HIS A 37 0.80 -3.95 -5.75
N LEU A 38 -0.13 -3.28 -5.08
CA LEU A 38 -0.91 -2.19 -5.70
C LEU A 38 -0.01 -0.97 -5.85
N VAL A 39 0.14 -0.47 -7.06
CA VAL A 39 1.08 0.60 -7.42
C VAL A 39 0.34 1.90 -7.73
N ILE A 40 0.66 2.92 -6.96
CA ILE A 40 0.06 4.25 -7.06
C ILE A 40 1.12 5.24 -7.50
N ALA A 41 0.84 5.95 -8.60
CA ALA A 41 1.69 7.03 -9.07
C ALA A 41 1.72 8.21 -8.09
N GLY A 42 2.89 8.85 -7.96
CA GLY A 42 3.13 10.00 -7.07
C GLY A 42 2.08 11.11 -7.12
N LYS A 43 1.48 11.36 -8.29
CA LYS A 43 0.48 12.42 -8.50
C LYS A 43 -0.75 12.34 -7.58
N ARG A 44 -1.08 11.15 -7.05
CA ARG A 44 -2.24 10.96 -6.15
C ARG A 44 -1.91 11.13 -4.65
N TRP A 45 -0.65 11.35 -4.29
CA TRP A 45 -0.23 11.38 -2.88
C TRP A 45 -0.54 12.70 -2.17
N ASP A 46 -0.70 13.78 -2.93
CA ASP A 46 -1.03 15.11 -2.39
C ASP A 46 -2.41 15.18 -1.73
N ASP A 47 -3.26 14.19 -1.98
CA ASP A 47 -4.57 14.10 -1.35
C ASP A 47 -4.43 13.65 0.12
N ARG A 48 -4.49 14.66 1.00
CA ARG A 48 -4.30 14.55 2.44
C ARG A 48 -5.36 13.73 3.15
N GLU A 49 -6.53 13.54 2.56
CA GLU A 49 -7.59 12.70 3.14
C GLU A 49 -7.55 11.29 2.56
N TRP A 50 -7.29 11.19 1.27
CA TRP A 50 -7.28 9.92 0.56
C TRP A 50 -6.13 9.00 0.97
N LEU A 51 -4.90 9.53 1.05
CA LEU A 51 -3.71 8.71 1.34
C LEU A 51 -3.73 8.09 2.75
N PRO A 52 -4.02 8.85 3.83
CA PRO A 52 -4.13 8.26 5.17
C PRO A 52 -5.26 7.24 5.27
N THR A 53 -6.39 7.50 4.60
CA THR A 53 -7.53 6.56 4.57
C THR A 53 -7.12 5.23 3.96
N LEU A 54 -6.44 5.26 2.80
CA LEU A 54 -5.91 4.06 2.15
C LEU A 54 -4.94 3.29 3.05
N VAL A 55 -4.05 3.98 3.75
CA VAL A 55 -3.11 3.32 4.67
C VAL A 55 -3.85 2.68 5.85
N ARG A 56 -4.88 3.34 6.40
CA ARG A 56 -5.66 2.84 7.54
C ARG A 56 -6.47 1.59 7.18
N ILE A 57 -7.18 1.58 6.05
CA ILE A 57 -7.95 0.40 5.60
C ILE A 57 -7.00 -0.77 5.32
N THR A 58 -5.84 -0.50 4.70
CA THR A 58 -4.86 -1.55 4.41
C THR A 58 -4.27 -2.09 5.71
N ALA A 59 -3.96 -1.22 6.68
CA ALA A 59 -3.40 -1.63 7.96
C ALA A 59 -4.36 -2.49 8.79
N ALA A 60 -5.67 -2.20 8.75
CA ALA A 60 -6.70 -2.96 9.44
C ALA A 60 -6.78 -4.42 8.96
N GLN A 61 -6.47 -4.67 7.69
CA GLN A 61 -6.47 -5.99 7.05
C GLN A 61 -5.17 -6.78 7.26
N LEU A 62 -4.18 -6.21 7.95
CA LEU A 62 -2.90 -6.85 8.16
C LEU A 62 -2.77 -7.38 9.60
N PRO A 63 -2.04 -8.48 9.80
CA PRO A 63 -1.76 -8.96 11.14
C PRO A 63 -1.04 -7.88 11.95
N LEU A 64 -1.39 -7.78 13.23
CA LEU A 64 -0.77 -6.82 14.14
C LEU A 64 0.75 -7.02 14.14
N PRO A 65 1.52 -5.92 14.10
CA PRO A 65 2.97 -6.03 14.14
C PRO A 65 3.39 -6.68 15.46
N VAL A 66 4.18 -7.74 15.35
CA VAL A 66 4.80 -8.38 16.51
C VAL A 66 5.68 -7.33 17.20
N ARG A 67 5.49 -7.12 18.51
CA ARG A 67 6.39 -6.29 19.32
C ARG A 67 7.80 -6.86 19.17
N ARG A 68 8.72 -6.10 18.58
CA ARG A 68 10.13 -6.44 18.67
C ARG A 68 10.61 -6.09 20.08
N GLY A 69 11.19 -7.06 20.76
CA GLY A 69 11.86 -6.84 22.04
C GLY A 69 12.91 -5.74 21.90
N ARG A 70 13.05 -4.94 22.96
CA ARG A 70 13.91 -3.76 23.01
C ARG A 70 15.39 -4.13 22.96
#